data_AF-J9GZ36-F1
#
_entry.id   AF-J9GZ36-F1
#
_cell.length_a   1.000
_cell.length_b   1.000
_cell.length_c   1.000
_cell.angle_alpha   90.00
_cell.angle_beta   90.00
_cell.angle_gamma   90.00
#
_symmetry.space_group_name_H-M   'P 1'
#
loop_
_entity.id
_entity.type
_entity.pdbx_description
1 polymer ?
#
loop_
_entity_poly.entity_id
_entity_poly.type
_entity_poly.pdbx_seq_one_letter_code
_entity_poly.pdbx_strand_id
1 'polypeptide(L)'
;MFPKRYALLALSAALSLSLAAQSYERPTMGWSSWNTYRVNIHADLILKQAEAMVSQGLKEVGYQYINIDDGFFGGRDAQGKLRVHPERFPQGLQPLIDRIHHLG
;
A
#
# COMPACT_ATOMS: atom_id res chain seq x y z
N MET A 1 41.17 -25.76 -30.26
CA MET A 1 40.42 -26.45 -29.19
C MET A 1 40.37 -25.51 -27.98
N PHE A 2 39.38 -24.61 -27.93
CA PHE A 2 39.23 -23.65 -26.82
C PHE A 2 38.86 -24.43 -25.54
N PRO A 3 39.64 -24.33 -24.45
CA PRO A 3 39.46 -25.24 -23.33
C PRO A 3 38.20 -24.86 -22.54
N LYS A 4 37.32 -25.84 -22.35
CA LYS A 4 36.03 -25.78 -21.64
C LYS A 4 36.10 -25.09 -20.26
N ARG A 5 37.28 -24.98 -19.66
CA ARG A 5 37.54 -24.34 -18.37
C ARG A 5 37.24 -22.83 -18.36
N TYR A 6 37.50 -22.11 -19.46
CA TYR A 6 37.19 -20.67 -19.54
C TYR A 6 35.70 -20.39 -19.71
N ALA A 7 34.97 -21.29 -20.38
CA ALA A 7 33.51 -21.20 -20.50
C ALA A 7 32.81 -21.42 -19.15
N LEU A 8 33.31 -22.34 -18.32
CA LEU A 8 32.79 -22.55 -16.95
C LEU A 8 33.08 -21.37 -16.01
N LEU A 9 34.26 -20.74 -16.12
CA LEU A 9 34.60 -19.54 -15.35
C LEU A 9 33.77 -18.31 -15.76
N ALA A 10 33.52 -18.13 -17.05
CA ALA A 10 32.66 -17.06 -17.54
C ALA A 10 31.18 -17.24 -17.11
N LEU A 11 30.68 -18.49 -17.13
CA LEU A 11 29.31 -18.80 -16.73
C LEU A 11 29.08 -18.61 -15.21
N SER A 12 30.09 -18.93 -14.39
CA SER A 12 30.03 -18.73 -12.94
C SER A 12 30.10 -17.25 -12.56
N ALA A 13 30.96 -16.45 -13.22
CA ALA A 13 30.99 -15.00 -13.02
C ALA A 13 29.67 -14.31 -13.40
N ALA A 14 29.05 -14.72 -14.51
CA ALA A 14 27.74 -14.18 -14.93
C ALA A 14 26.62 -14.51 -13.93
N LEU A 15 26.62 -15.72 -13.35
CA LEU A 15 25.66 -16.13 -12.32
C LEU A 15 25.81 -15.29 -11.03
N SER A 16 27.05 -15.02 -10.61
CA SER A 16 27.34 -14.20 -9.42
C SER A 16 26.90 -12.74 -9.56
N LEU A 17 27.04 -12.15 -10.75
CA LEU A 17 26.54 -10.79 -11.05
C LEU A 17 25.01 -10.70 -11.05
N SER A 18 24.30 -11.75 -11.47
CA SER A 18 22.84 -11.78 -11.40
C SER A 18 22.27 -11.95 -9.98
N LEU A 19 22.97 -12.64 -9.06
CA LEU A 19 22.56 -12.73 -7.66
C LEU A 19 22.78 -11.43 -6.88
N ALA A 20 23.80 -10.65 -7.25
CA ALA A 20 24.09 -9.35 -6.62
C ALA A 20 23.09 -8.24 -7.03
N ALA A 21 22.24 -8.50 -8.03
CA ALA A 21 21.30 -7.53 -8.59
C ALA A 21 19.84 -7.74 -8.17
N GLN A 22 19.58 -8.43 -7.05
CA GLN A 22 18.23 -8.42 -6.49
C GLN A 22 17.98 -7.06 -5.83
N SER A 23 17.29 -6.18 -6.56
CA SER A 23 16.85 -4.88 -6.06
C SER A 23 16.06 -5.08 -4.77
N TYR A 24 16.60 -4.61 -3.65
CA TYR A 24 15.88 -4.59 -2.39
C TYR A 24 14.84 -3.46 -2.44
N GLU A 25 13.57 -3.81 -2.61
CA GLU A 25 12.48 -2.87 -2.42
C GLU A 25 12.41 -2.49 -0.94
N ARG A 26 12.39 -1.18 -0.67
CA ARG A 26 12.23 -0.69 0.70
C ARG A 26 10.86 -1.13 1.23
N PRO A 27 10.73 -1.47 2.52
CA PRO A 27 9.43 -1.79 3.10
C PRO A 27 8.40 -0.67 2.88
N THR A 28 7.16 -1.06 2.59
CA THR A 28 6.02 -0.13 2.52
C THR A 28 5.84 0.57 3.87
N MET A 29 5.76 1.89 3.84
CA MET A 29 5.55 2.72 5.03
C MET A 29 4.20 3.43 4.95
N GLY A 30 3.39 3.32 6.00
CA GLY A 30 2.05 3.89 6.01
C GLY A 30 1.34 3.67 7.33
N TRP A 31 0.04 3.86 7.32
CA TRP A 31 -0.85 3.71 8.47
C TRP A 31 -2.01 2.77 8.13
N SER A 32 -2.45 1.96 9.09
CA SER A 32 -3.68 1.16 9.00
C SER A 32 -4.65 1.55 10.11
N SER A 33 -5.94 1.60 9.77
CA SER A 33 -7.01 1.94 10.72
C SER A 33 -7.20 0.96 11.87
N TRP A 34 -6.76 -0.29 11.71
CA TRP A 34 -7.14 -1.38 12.62
C TRP A 34 -6.72 -1.14 14.07
N ASN A 35 -5.45 -0.79 14.30
CA ASN A 35 -4.88 -0.77 15.64
C ASN A 35 -5.52 0.29 16.56
N THR A 36 -6.03 1.38 15.99
CA THR A 36 -6.68 2.46 16.74
C THR A 36 -8.19 2.31 16.75
N TYR A 37 -8.81 2.03 15.59
CA TYR A 37 -10.24 2.21 15.41
C TYR A 37 -11.03 0.91 15.28
N ARG A 38 -10.37 -0.22 14.97
CA ARG A 38 -11.06 -1.47 14.56
C ARG A 38 -12.09 -1.13 13.48
N VAL A 39 -13.34 -1.58 13.64
CA VAL A 39 -14.43 -1.30 12.71
C VAL A 39 -15.06 0.09 12.88
N ASN A 40 -14.67 0.89 13.87
CA ASN A 40 -15.29 2.20 14.15
C ASN A 40 -14.68 3.31 13.27
N ILE A 41 -14.78 3.13 11.96
CA ILE A 41 -14.22 4.03 10.93
C ILE A 41 -15.32 4.67 10.10
N HIS A 42 -15.04 5.84 9.53
CA HIS A 42 -15.89 6.55 8.57
C HIS A 42 -15.02 7.52 7.74
N ALA A 43 -15.58 8.04 6.64
CA ALA A 43 -14.81 8.82 5.66
C ALA A 43 -14.03 10.00 6.28
N ASP A 44 -14.68 10.81 7.12
CA ASP A 44 -14.04 11.99 7.71
C ASP A 44 -12.90 11.64 8.67
N LEU A 45 -13.03 10.53 9.40
CA LEU A 45 -11.97 10.05 10.29
C LEU A 45 -10.74 9.60 9.52
N ILE A 46 -10.93 8.84 8.44
CA ILE A 46 -9.82 8.40 7.58
C ILE A 46 -9.12 9.61 6.94
N LEU A 47 -9.90 10.59 6.48
CA LEU A 47 -9.31 11.79 5.92
C LEU A 47 -8.52 12.60 6.95
N LYS A 48 -9.07 12.82 8.15
CA LYS A 48 -8.35 13.52 9.23
C LYS A 48 -7.03 12.83 9.57
N GLN A 49 -6.99 11.51 9.50
CA GLN A 49 -5.74 10.76 9.68
C GLN A 49 -4.74 11.03 8.54
N ALA A 50 -5.19 11.09 7.29
CA ALA A 50 -4.34 11.43 6.16
C ALA A 50 -3.81 12.87 6.25
N GLU A 51 -4.67 13.83 6.60
CA GLU A 51 -4.31 15.23 6.87
C GLU A 51 -3.29 15.32 8.01
N ALA A 52 -3.47 14.54 9.09
CA ALA A 52 -2.52 14.47 10.19
C ALA A 52 -1.15 13.95 9.73
N MET A 53 -1.10 12.86 8.94
CA MET A 53 0.16 12.33 8.43
C MET A 53 0.98 13.34 7.63
N VAL A 54 0.31 14.17 6.81
CA VAL A 54 0.97 15.26 6.08
C VAL A 54 1.37 16.40 7.02
N SER A 55 0.44 16.91 7.84
CA SER A 55 0.72 18.04 8.73
C SER A 55 1.82 17.77 9.77
N GLN A 56 2.02 16.50 10.14
CA GLN A 56 3.03 16.07 11.11
C GLN A 56 4.37 15.67 10.47
N GLY A 57 4.54 15.82 9.16
CA GLY A 57 5.82 15.51 8.51
C GLY A 57 6.07 14.02 8.23
N LEU A 58 5.06 13.14 8.42
CA LEU A 58 5.25 11.69 8.28
C LEU A 58 5.39 11.27 6.81
N LYS A 59 4.70 11.97 5.91
CA LYS A 59 4.79 11.73 4.47
C LYS A 59 6.21 11.98 3.96
N GLU A 60 6.84 13.04 4.44
CA GLU A 60 8.17 13.52 4.07
C GLU A 60 9.26 12.51 4.46
N VAL A 61 9.02 11.71 5.49
CA VAL A 61 9.91 10.61 5.93
C VAL A 61 9.47 9.25 5.40
N GLY A 62 8.51 9.20 4.48
CA GLY A 62 8.19 8.00 3.69
C GLY A 62 6.86 7.32 4.00
N TYR A 63 6.06 7.79 4.96
CA TYR A 63 4.74 7.21 5.22
C TYR A 63 3.72 7.65 4.16
N GLN A 64 3.59 6.86 3.10
CA GLN A 64 2.84 7.22 1.89
C GLN A 64 1.48 6.52 1.75
N TYR A 65 1.22 5.50 2.56
CA TYR A 65 0.03 4.65 2.40
C TYR A 65 -0.99 4.87 3.52
N ILE A 66 -2.25 5.07 3.14
CA ILE A 66 -3.42 4.96 4.03
C ILE A 66 -4.11 3.65 3.72
N ASN A 67 -4.09 2.72 4.69
CA ASN A 67 -4.81 1.45 4.61
C ASN A 67 -6.11 1.55 5.41
N ILE A 68 -7.24 1.49 4.70
CA ILE A 68 -8.57 1.33 5.30
C ILE A 68 -8.78 -0.16 5.53
N ASP A 69 -8.66 -0.58 6.79
CA ASP A 69 -8.78 -1.99 7.19
C ASP A 69 -10.25 -2.42 7.27
N ASP A 70 -10.54 -3.49 8.01
CA ASP A 70 -11.91 -4.00 8.18
C ASP A 70 -12.89 -2.93 8.71
N GLY A 71 -14.16 -3.03 8.29
CA GLY A 71 -15.23 -2.10 8.62
C GLY A 71 -15.66 -1.17 7.48
N PHE A 72 -15.01 -1.21 6.31
CA PHE A 72 -15.41 -0.40 5.16
C PHE A 72 -16.62 -0.95 4.38
N PHE A 73 -16.88 -2.26 4.46
CA PHE A 73 -17.96 -2.92 3.72
C PHE A 73 -19.26 -2.96 4.52
N GLY A 74 -20.40 -2.95 3.81
CA GLY A 74 -21.76 -2.99 4.35
C GLY A 74 -22.57 -4.22 3.92
N GLY A 75 -21.92 -5.24 3.38
CA GLY A 75 -22.55 -6.46 2.88
C GLY A 75 -22.39 -6.64 1.37
N ARG A 76 -23.29 -7.43 0.76
CA ARG A 76 -23.29 -7.72 -0.67
C ARG A 76 -24.64 -7.37 -1.30
N ASP A 77 -24.66 -7.02 -2.58
CA ASP A 77 -25.91 -6.91 -3.34
C ASP A 77 -26.48 -8.29 -3.74
N ALA A 78 -27.62 -8.27 -4.43
CA ALA A 78 -28.28 -9.49 -4.92
C ALA A 78 -27.42 -10.29 -5.92
N GLN A 79 -26.39 -9.68 -6.49
CA GLN A 79 -25.43 -10.30 -7.41
C GLN A 79 -24.15 -10.76 -6.67
N GLY A 80 -24.09 -10.61 -5.35
CA GLY A 80 -22.94 -10.98 -4.53
C GLY A 80 -21.80 -9.97 -4.54
N LYS A 81 -21.95 -8.80 -5.16
CA LYS A 81 -20.91 -7.75 -5.18
C LYS A 81 -20.84 -7.04 -3.84
N LEU A 82 -19.62 -6.83 -3.33
CA LEU A 82 -19.39 -6.08 -2.09
C LEU A 82 -19.91 -4.66 -2.21
N ARG A 83 -20.60 -4.20 -1.16
CA ARG A 83 -21.04 -2.83 -0.99
C ARG A 83 -20.20 -2.15 0.06
N VAL A 84 -19.90 -0.88 -0.17
CA VAL A 84 -19.33 0.01 0.84
C VAL A 84 -20.40 0.31 1.90
N HIS A 85 -20.01 0.43 3.16
CA HIS A 85 -20.95 0.67 4.27
C HIS A 85 -21.63 2.04 4.13
N PRO A 86 -22.96 2.09 3.94
CA PRO A 86 -23.66 3.33 3.55
C PRO A 86 -23.67 4.40 4.65
N GLU A 87 -23.63 4.02 5.92
CA GLU A 87 -23.59 5.01 7.02
C GLU A 87 -22.19 5.57 7.28
N ARG A 88 -21.14 4.75 7.10
CA ARG A 88 -19.74 5.14 7.35
C ARG A 88 -19.12 5.88 6.16
N PHE A 89 -19.58 5.56 4.97
CA PHE A 89 -19.11 6.11 3.70
C PHE A 89 -20.32 6.39 2.79
N PRO A 90 -21.17 7.39 3.13
CA PRO A 90 -22.42 7.67 2.42
C PRO A 90 -22.25 8.07 0.96
N GLN A 91 -21.06 8.56 0.60
CA GLN A 91 -20.69 8.92 -0.78
C GLN A 91 -19.82 7.85 -1.45
N GLY A 92 -19.72 6.66 -0.85
CA GLY A 92 -18.74 5.64 -1.22
C GLY A 92 -17.31 6.04 -0.85
N LEU A 93 -16.32 5.33 -1.41
CA LEU A 93 -14.90 5.57 -1.14
C LEU A 93 -14.27 6.59 -2.10
N GLN A 94 -14.80 6.76 -3.32
CA GLN A 94 -14.13 7.56 -4.35
C GLN A 94 -13.85 9.01 -3.90
N PRO A 95 -14.81 9.76 -3.32
CA PRO A 95 -14.52 11.14 -2.89
C PRO A 95 -13.45 11.23 -1.79
N LEU A 96 -13.39 10.23 -0.91
CA LEU A 96 -12.34 10.13 0.12
C LEU A 96 -10.97 9.87 -0.53
N ILE A 97 -10.91 8.92 -1.46
CA ILE A 97 -9.68 8.57 -2.20
C ILE A 97 -9.15 9.80 -2.95
N ASP A 98 -10.02 10.52 -3.65
CA ASP A 98 -9.64 11.72 -4.41
C ASP A 98 -9.05 12.80 -3.50
N ARG A 99 -9.64 13.01 -2.31
CA ARG A 99 -9.13 13.96 -1.32
C ARG A 99 -7.78 13.53 -0.74
N ILE A 100 -7.60 12.25 -0.44
CA ILE A 100 -6.31 11.72 0.03
C ILE A 100 -5.23 11.91 -1.03
N HIS A 101 -5.50 11.58 -2.30
CA HIS A 101 -4.54 11.79 -3.39
C HIS A 101 -4.21 13.28 -3.62
N HIS A 102 -5.13 14.21 -3.36
CA HIS A 102 -4.84 15.65 -3.43
C HIS A 102 -3.88 16.14 -2.34
N LEU A 103 -3.72 15.41 -1.23
CA LEU A 103 -2.67 15.68 -0.24
C LEU A 103 -1.27 15.27 -0.75
N GLY A 104 -1.23 14.57 -1.87
CA GLY A 104 -0.07 14.00 -2.57
C GLY A 104 0.55 12.82 -1.86
#